data_AF-A0AAE4HBA8-F1
#
_entry.id   AF-A0AAE4HBA8-F1
#
_cell.length_a   1.000
_cell.length_b   1.000
_cell.length_c   1.000
_cell.angle_alpha   90.00
_cell.angle_beta   90.00
_cell.angle_gamma   90.00
#
_symmetry.space_group_name_H-M   'P 1'
#
loop_
_entity.id
_entity.type
_entity.pdbx_description
1 polymer ?
#
loop_
_entity_poly.entity_id
_entity_poly.type
_entity_poly.pdbx_seq_one_letter_code
_entity_poly.pdbx_strand_id
1 'polypeptide(L)'
;MYHAEQEVEAMQTPPINPARRDALAERISRWLFTQDPMHTCCVENDAVDEYDAVARYLVDRLTQGDAPAVALHTTLAVWFGDELVDQARLRPLVRSLGELLDAEPLDGGDTHE
;
A
#
# COMPACT_ATOMS: atom_id res chain seq x y z
N MET A 1 -10.08 -33.57 11.56
CA MET A 1 -8.91 -33.90 10.71
C MET A 1 -9.19 -33.20 9.38
N TYR A 2 -8.79 -31.95 9.16
CA TYR A 2 -7.42 -31.46 9.11
C TYR A 2 -7.28 -30.12 9.82
N HIS A 3 -6.38 -30.10 10.82
CA HIS A 3 -5.70 -28.88 11.25
C HIS A 3 -4.79 -28.43 10.11
N ALA A 4 -4.85 -27.16 9.75
CA ALA A 4 -3.76 -26.46 9.08
C ALA A 4 -3.89 -24.97 9.42
N GLU A 5 -3.80 -24.67 10.71
CA GLU A 5 -3.36 -23.35 11.17
C GLU A 5 -1.89 -23.27 10.78
N GLN A 6 -1.64 -22.80 9.55
CA GLN A 6 -0.29 -22.49 9.10
C GLN A 6 0.10 -21.18 9.77
N GLU A 7 0.83 -21.35 10.87
CA GLU A 7 1.67 -20.35 11.51
C GLU A 7 2.70 -19.86 10.47
N VAL A 8 2.32 -18.88 9.66
CA VAL A 8 3.26 -18.11 8.86
C VAL A 8 3.81 -17.01 9.75
N GLU A 9 5.09 -17.16 10.05
CA GLU A 9 5.95 -16.25 10.79
C GLU A 9 5.90 -14.82 10.21
N ALA A 10 4.91 -14.06 10.68
CA ALA A 10 5.02 -12.71 11.17
C ALA A 10 6.11 -11.80 10.56
N MET A 11 6.04 -11.55 9.24
CA MET A 11 6.31 -10.20 8.76
C MET A 11 5.06 -9.37 9.08
N GLN A 12 4.88 -9.06 10.37
CA GLN A 12 3.67 -8.45 10.93
C GLN A 12 3.50 -7.05 10.33
N THR A 13 2.71 -6.95 9.26
CA THR A 13 2.01 -5.70 8.96
C THR A 13 1.12 -5.41 10.18
N PRO A 14 1.28 -4.25 10.83
CA PRO A 14 0.45 -3.90 11.97
C PRO A 14 -1.03 -3.98 11.56
N PRO A 15 -1.94 -4.40 12.46
CA PRO A 15 -3.35 -4.47 12.15
C PRO A 15 -3.85 -3.07 11.78
N ILE A 16 -4.15 -2.85 10.51
CA ILE A 16 -4.61 -1.56 10.02
C ILE A 16 -6.04 -1.35 10.54
N ASN A 17 -6.21 -0.39 11.44
CA ASN A 17 -7.50 -0.07 12.04
C ASN A 17 -8.50 0.33 10.94
N PRO A 18 -9.69 -0.29 10.86
CA PRO A 18 -10.68 0.04 9.83
C PRO A 18 -11.10 1.52 9.83
N ALA A 19 -11.05 2.20 10.98
CA ALA A 19 -11.32 3.64 11.08
C ALA A 19 -10.23 4.52 10.45
N ARG A 20 -9.07 3.95 10.11
CA ARG A 20 -7.92 4.63 9.50
C ARG A 20 -7.70 4.23 8.05
N ARG A 21 -8.55 3.36 7.49
CA ARG A 21 -8.45 2.89 6.10
C ARG A 21 -8.53 4.04 5.10
N ASP A 22 -9.46 4.97 5.30
CA ASP A 22 -9.62 6.12 4.40
C ASP A 22 -8.40 7.04 4.43
N ALA A 23 -7.91 7.38 5.63
CA ALA A 23 -6.72 8.22 5.79
C ALA A 23 -5.46 7.55 5.19
N LEU A 24 -5.33 6.24 5.34
CA LEU A 24 -4.24 5.48 4.73
C LEU A 24 -4.39 5.41 3.20
N ALA A 25 -5.60 5.23 2.69
CA ALA A 25 -5.86 5.25 1.25
C ALA A 25 -5.51 6.60 0.65
N GLU A 26 -5.84 7.71 1.31
CA GLU A 26 -5.42 9.05 0.87
C GLU A 26 -3.89 9.20 0.86
N ARG A 27 -3.19 8.71 1.90
CA ARG A 27 -1.72 8.72 1.94
C ARG A 27 -1.11 7.90 0.81
N ILE A 28 -1.63 6.70 0.57
CA ILE A 28 -1.16 5.80 -0.49
C ILE A 28 -1.47 6.38 -1.86
N SER A 29 -2.63 7.02 -2.06
CA SER A 29 -3.00 7.67 -3.31
C SER A 29 -2.01 8.78 -3.67
N ARG A 30 -1.70 9.66 -2.70
CA ARG A 30 -0.69 10.72 -2.89
C ARG A 30 0.71 10.16 -3.13
N TRP A 31 1.05 9.07 -2.44
CA TRP A 31 2.33 8.40 -2.65
C TRP A 31 2.43 7.79 -4.05
N LEU A 32 1.40 7.09 -4.53
CA LEU A 32 1.32 6.53 -5.88
C LEU A 32 1.41 7.64 -6.93
N PHE A 33 0.69 8.75 -6.75
CA PHE A 33 0.77 9.93 -7.61
C PHE A 33 2.19 10.51 -7.66
N THR A 34 2.88 10.61 -6.51
CA THR A 34 4.26 11.14 -6.45
C THR A 34 5.26 10.21 -7.12
N GLN A 35 5.09 8.90 -6.98
CA GLN A 35 6.00 7.92 -7.55
C GLN A 35 5.72 7.64 -9.04
N ASP A 36 4.51 7.94 -9.50
CA ASP A 36 3.97 7.68 -10.84
C ASP A 36 4.55 6.39 -11.48
N PRO A 37 4.39 5.23 -10.82
CA PRO A 37 5.13 4.03 -11.18
C PRO A 37 4.80 3.52 -12.59
N MET A 38 3.61 3.89 -13.08
CA MET A 38 3.10 3.52 -14.39
C MET A 38 3.28 4.61 -15.45
N HIS A 39 3.92 5.75 -15.11
CA HIS A 39 4.11 6.88 -16.02
C HIS A 39 2.80 7.31 -16.69
N THR A 40 1.72 7.44 -15.92
CA THR A 40 0.38 7.64 -16.49
C THR A 40 0.14 9.08 -16.98
N CYS A 41 1.17 9.92 -17.08
CA CYS A 41 1.08 11.36 -17.41
C CYS A 41 0.14 12.13 -16.47
N CYS A 42 -0.20 11.59 -15.30
CA CYS A 42 -1.20 12.16 -14.38
C CYS A 42 -0.77 13.50 -13.78
N VAL A 43 0.54 13.74 -13.66
CA VAL A 43 1.11 15.00 -13.15
C VAL A 43 0.71 16.20 -14.02
N GLU A 44 0.50 16.00 -15.32
CA GLU A 44 0.18 17.09 -16.25
C GLU A 44 -1.27 17.60 -16.09
N ASN A 45 -2.16 16.79 -15.49
CA ASN A 45 -3.58 17.13 -15.33
C ASN A 45 -4.00 17.39 -13.88
N ASP A 46 -3.09 17.30 -12.90
CA ASP A 46 -3.38 17.45 -11.45
C ASP A 46 -4.52 16.54 -10.95
N ALA A 47 -4.74 15.40 -11.64
CA ALA A 47 -5.82 14.46 -11.36
C ALA A 47 -5.42 13.49 -10.23
N VAL A 48 -5.33 14.03 -9.02
CA VAL A 48 -4.95 13.28 -7.80
C VAL A 48 -5.96 12.21 -7.39
N ASP A 49 -7.17 12.22 -7.94
CA ASP A 49 -8.24 11.25 -7.67
C ASP A 49 -8.12 9.93 -8.46
N GLU A 50 -7.29 9.86 -9.50
CA GLU A 50 -7.16 8.64 -10.33
C GLU A 50 -6.58 7.46 -9.55
N TYR A 51 -5.67 7.73 -8.61
CA TYR A 51 -5.09 6.71 -7.74
C TYR A 51 -5.92 6.41 -6.50
N ASP A 52 -7.02 7.12 -6.25
CA ASP A 52 -7.84 6.93 -5.04
C ASP A 52 -8.47 5.53 -5.00
N ALA A 53 -8.98 5.05 -6.14
CA ALA A 53 -9.53 3.71 -6.27
C ALA A 53 -8.44 2.62 -6.18
N VAL A 54 -7.27 2.88 -6.76
CA VAL A 54 -6.09 2.00 -6.69
C VAL A 54 -5.60 1.88 -5.25
N ALA A 55 -5.52 3.01 -4.54
CA ALA A 55 -5.07 3.08 -3.16
C ALA A 55 -6.04 2.41 -2.20
N ARG A 56 -7.36 2.61 -2.36
CA ARG A 56 -8.38 1.89 -1.57
C ARG A 56 -8.26 0.39 -1.75
N TYR A 57 -8.04 -0.08 -2.99
CA TYR A 57 -7.85 -1.49 -3.29
C TYR A 57 -6.58 -2.05 -2.64
N LEU A 58 -5.48 -1.29 -2.64
CA LEU A 58 -4.24 -1.65 -1.97
C LEU A 58 -4.43 -1.76 -0.45
N VAL A 59 -5.10 -0.78 0.17
CA VAL A 59 -5.42 -0.81 1.60
C VAL A 59 -6.28 -2.01 1.97
N ASP A 60 -7.29 -2.33 1.16
CA ASP A 60 -8.15 -3.49 1.40
C ASP A 60 -7.31 -4.78 1.47
N ARG A 61 -6.40 -5.01 0.51
CA ARG A 61 -5.48 -6.15 0.52
C ARG A 61 -4.56 -6.17 1.73
N LEU A 62 -3.95 -5.03 2.05
CA LEU A 62 -3.09 -4.91 3.24
C LEU A 62 -3.88 -5.26 4.52
N THR A 63 -5.14 -4.85 4.61
CA THR A 63 -5.99 -5.17 5.77
C THR A 63 -6.48 -6.61 5.80
N GLN A 64 -6.48 -7.31 4.66
CA GLN A 64 -6.73 -8.75 4.57
C GLN A 64 -5.50 -9.58 4.98
N GLY A 65 -4.34 -8.94 5.20
CA GLY A 65 -3.10 -9.60 5.61
C GLY A 65 -2.14 -9.90 4.46
N ASP A 66 -2.39 -9.38 3.25
CA ASP A 66 -1.44 -9.51 2.15
C ASP A 66 -0.14 -8.75 2.51
N ALA A 67 1.00 -9.38 2.23
CA ALA A 67 2.29 -8.72 2.35
C ALA A 67 2.36 -7.49 1.41
N PRO A 68 3.01 -6.38 1.78
CA PRO A 68 3.04 -5.15 0.98
C PRO A 68 3.51 -5.36 -0.46
N ALA A 69 4.48 -6.26 -0.65
CA ALA A 69 4.96 -6.64 -1.97
C ALA A 69 3.88 -7.29 -2.86
N VAL A 70 3.13 -8.23 -2.27
CA VAL A 70 2.06 -8.97 -2.95
C VAL A 70 0.88 -8.04 -3.22
N ALA A 71 0.49 -7.25 -2.22
CA ALA A 71 -0.61 -6.30 -2.31
C ALA A 71 -0.35 -5.26 -3.41
N LEU A 72 0.86 -4.66 -3.44
CA LEU A 72 1.23 -3.65 -4.44
C LEU A 72 1.31 -4.23 -5.84
N HIS A 73 1.98 -5.36 -6.03
CA HIS A 73 2.07 -6.04 -7.32
C HIS A 73 0.67 -6.38 -7.85
N THR A 74 -0.16 -7.03 -7.03
CA THR A 74 -1.50 -7.47 -7.44
C THR A 74 -2.39 -6.28 -7.76
N THR A 75 -2.31 -5.21 -6.98
CA THR A 75 -3.05 -3.98 -7.25
C THR A 75 -2.66 -3.42 -8.61
N LEU A 76 -1.37 -3.21 -8.87
CA LEU A 76 -0.94 -2.65 -10.15
C LEU A 76 -1.26 -3.57 -11.34
N ALA A 77 -1.12 -4.89 -11.17
CA ALA A 77 -1.47 -5.87 -12.20
C ALA A 77 -2.97 -5.88 -12.51
N VAL A 78 -3.85 -5.71 -11.52
CA VAL A 78 -5.31 -5.65 -11.72
C VAL A 78 -5.72 -4.37 -12.45
N TRP A 79 -5.12 -3.23 -12.10
CA TRP A 79 -5.53 -1.93 -12.63
C TRP A 79 -4.87 -1.58 -13.97
N PHE A 80 -3.63 -2.00 -14.18
CA PHE A 80 -2.84 -1.64 -15.36
C PHE A 80 -2.46 -2.85 -16.24
N GLY A 81 -2.61 -4.07 -15.74
CA GLY A 81 -2.19 -5.29 -16.42
C GLY A 81 -0.81 -5.78 -15.96
N ASP A 82 -0.69 -7.09 -15.73
CA ASP A 82 0.53 -7.75 -15.23
C ASP A 82 1.76 -7.50 -16.13
N GLU A 83 1.56 -7.42 -17.45
CA GLU A 83 2.62 -7.19 -18.43
C GLU A 83 3.32 -5.83 -18.30
N LEU A 84 2.66 -4.84 -17.70
CA LEU A 84 3.20 -3.50 -17.48
C LEU A 84 3.89 -3.36 -16.10
N VAL A 85 3.79 -4.39 -15.24
CA VAL A 85 4.32 -4.37 -13.88
C VAL A 85 5.78 -4.84 -13.88
N ASP A 86 6.70 -3.89 -13.94
CA ASP A 86 8.13 -4.19 -13.89
C ASP A 86 8.61 -4.46 -12.45
N GLN A 87 9.05 -5.68 -12.17
CA GLN A 87 9.52 -6.08 -10.84
C GLN A 87 10.77 -5.30 -10.38
N ALA A 88 11.62 -4.84 -11.29
CA ALA A 88 12.79 -4.06 -10.91
C ALA A 88 12.38 -2.66 -10.42
N ARG A 89 11.34 -2.07 -11.00
CA ARG A 89 10.71 -0.83 -10.53
C ARG A 89 9.91 -1.01 -9.24
N LEU A 90 9.27 -2.17 -9.04
CA LEU A 90 8.50 -2.45 -7.83
C LEU A 90 9.35 -2.58 -6.56
N ARG A 91 10.55 -3.16 -6.65
CA ARG A 91 11.42 -3.37 -5.48
C ARG A 91 11.64 -2.13 -4.60
N PRO A 92 12.06 -0.96 -5.13
CA PRO A 92 12.19 0.25 -4.33
C PRO A 92 10.84 0.74 -3.80
N LEU A 93 9.76 0.58 -4.57
CA LEU A 93 8.41 1.01 -4.19
C LEU A 93 7.87 0.20 -3.00
N VAL A 94 8.11 -1.11 -2.97
CA VAL A 94 7.73 -1.98 -1.85
C VAL A 94 8.45 -1.57 -0.57
N ARG A 95 9.73 -1.22 -0.64
CA ARG A 95 10.48 -0.71 0.53
C ARG A 95 9.85 0.59 1.03
N SER A 96 9.65 1.57 0.15
CA SER A 96 9.07 2.86 0.53
C SER A 96 7.63 2.75 1.03
N LEU A 97 6.85 1.80 0.50
CA LEU A 97 5.52 1.48 1.03
C LEU A 97 5.62 0.89 2.44
N GLY A 98 6.58 0.00 2.70
CA GLY A 98 6.85 -0.51 4.05
C GLY A 98 7.19 0.61 5.03
N GLU A 99 8.05 1.55 4.65
CA GLU A 99 8.38 2.74 5.45
C GLU A 99 7.16 3.64 5.67
N LEU A 100 6.30 3.81 4.66
CA LEU A 100 5.06 4.59 4.78
C LEU A 100 4.08 3.97 5.79
N LEU A 101 3.97 2.64 5.78
CA LEU A 101 3.13 1.87 6.69
C LEU A 101 3.68 1.82 8.12
N ASP A 102 5.01 1.80 8.27
CA ASP A 102 5.70 1.83 9.56
C ASP A 102 5.70 3.25 10.17
N ALA A 103 5.75 4.29 9.32
CA ALA A 103 5.60 5.69 9.70
C ALA A 103 4.15 6.09 10.05
N GLU A 104 3.27 5.13 10.35
CA GLU A 104 2.03 5.41 11.08
C GLU A 104 2.43 5.86 12.50
N PRO A 105 2.07 7.08 12.93
CA PRO A 105 2.33 7.47 14.29
C PRO A 105 1.57 6.52 15.22
N LEU A 106 2.33 5.82 16.06
CA LEU A 106 1.82 5.35 17.34
C LEU A 106 1.19 6.56 18.00
N ASP A 107 -0.13 6.63 17.99
CA ASP A 107 -0.87 7.56 18.83
C ASP A 107 -0.51 7.18 20.28
N GLY A 108 0.44 7.89 20.86
CA GLY A 108 1.08 7.46 22.10
C GLY A 108 2.36 8.19 22.48
N GLY A 109 2.26 9.50 22.70
CA GLY A 109 3.04 10.21 23.70
C GLY A 109 4.44 10.66 23.30
N ASP A 110 4.59 11.97 23.06
CA ASP A 110 5.72 12.68 23.64
C ASP A 110 5.27 14.10 24.01
N THR A 111 5.10 14.28 25.31
CA THR A 111 5.06 15.55 26.04
C THR A 111 6.20 16.45 25.56
N HIS A 112 5.89 17.57 24.92
CA HIS A 112 6.86 18.66 24.87
C HIS A 112 6.81 19.40 26.21
N GLU A 113 7.97 19.39 26.87
CA GLU A 113 8.31 20.05 28.14
C GLU A 113 8.03 21.55 28.19
#